data_AF-A0A412YQG1-F1
#
_entry.id   AF-A0A412YQG1-F1
#
_cell.length_a   1.000
_cell.length_b   1.000
_cell.length_c   1.000
_cell.angle_alpha   90.00
_cell.angle_beta   90.00
_cell.angle_gamma   90.00
#
_symmetry.space_group_name_H-M   'P 1'
#
loop_
_entity.id
_entity.type
_entity.pdbx_description
1 polymer ?
#
loop_
_entity_poly.entity_id
_entity_poly.type
_entity_poly.pdbx_seq_one_letter_code
_entity_poly.pdbx_strand_id
1 'polypeptide(L)'
;MKPKNFKEATKVLQKPGDMTNEECSSLSVWNDGKQCISCWKPSIKERLSILLFGNVWLSVRSGNTQPPVWIDGSKTVFNQPSIKEKVLSIFTKDKRLHTLAGFIISLVFGLWFPWLGFALGVCAGAAKEYRDSRGHGCVELLDFVFTVIGALIAFALTFFFLSPFIHSLFKL
;
A
#
# COMPACT_ATOMS: atom_id res chain seq x y z
N MET A 1 -22.53 -6.49 -2.16
CA MET A 1 -23.59 -7.39 -2.66
C MET A 1 -24.95 -6.92 -2.18
N LYS A 2 -26.04 -7.33 -2.82
CA LYS A 2 -27.40 -6.98 -2.35
C LYS A 2 -28.07 -8.18 -1.64
N PRO A 3 -28.72 -7.95 -0.49
CA PRO A 3 -29.51 -8.99 0.15
C PRO A 3 -30.69 -9.36 -0.74
N LYS A 4 -31.08 -10.64 -0.72
CA LYS A 4 -32.18 -11.18 -1.51
C LYS A 4 -33.16 -11.88 -0.57
N ASN A 5 -34.45 -11.56 -0.69
CA ASN A 5 -35.49 -12.32 -0.01
C ASN A 5 -35.55 -13.76 -0.53
N PHE A 6 -35.85 -14.69 0.38
CA PHE A 6 -35.95 -16.13 0.12
C PHE A 6 -37.13 -16.71 0.90
N LYS A 7 -37.64 -17.87 0.47
CA LYS A 7 -38.94 -18.41 0.92
C LYS A 7 -38.92 -18.83 2.39
N GLU A 8 -37.76 -19.29 2.84
CA GLU A 8 -37.53 -19.81 4.17
C GLU A 8 -37.33 -18.69 5.20
N ALA A 9 -37.35 -17.40 4.82
CA ALA A 9 -37.15 -16.32 5.79
C ALA A 9 -38.26 -16.31 6.86
N THR A 10 -37.87 -16.43 8.14
CA THR A 10 -38.80 -16.46 9.29
C THR A 10 -38.87 -15.13 10.02
N LYS A 11 -37.85 -14.28 9.90
CA LYS A 11 -37.74 -13.01 10.62
C LYS A 11 -37.15 -11.93 9.72
N VAL A 12 -37.53 -10.68 9.98
CA VAL A 12 -36.91 -9.50 9.37
C VAL A 12 -36.15 -8.74 10.47
N LEU A 13 -34.84 -8.64 10.31
CA LEU A 13 -34.01 -7.79 11.16
C LEU A 13 -34.25 -6.34 10.76
N GLN A 14 -34.67 -5.52 11.73
CA GLN A 14 -34.88 -4.10 11.53
C GLN A 14 -33.57 -3.35 11.71
N LYS A 15 -33.50 -2.17 11.10
CA LYS A 15 -32.38 -1.25 11.31
C LYS A 15 -32.33 -0.78 12.77
N PRO A 16 -31.14 -0.46 13.28
CA PRO A 16 -30.99 0.29 14.52
C PRO A 16 -31.75 1.63 14.47
N GLY A 17 -32.21 2.11 15.63
CA GLY A 17 -32.98 3.36 15.73
C GLY A 17 -32.17 4.61 15.37
N ASP A 18 -30.84 4.55 15.46
CA ASP A 18 -29.90 5.64 15.17
C ASP A 18 -29.57 5.81 13.67
N MET A 19 -30.04 4.92 12.79
CA MET A 19 -29.66 4.91 11.36
C MET A 19 -30.85 5.23 10.45
N THR A 20 -30.58 5.84 9.29
CA THR A 20 -31.59 5.99 8.24
C THR A 20 -31.78 4.70 7.43
N ASN A 21 -32.82 4.63 6.61
CA ASN A 21 -33.07 3.46 5.74
C ASN A 21 -32.00 3.31 4.65
N GLU A 22 -31.36 4.41 4.26
CA GLU A 22 -30.29 4.45 3.27
C GLU A 22 -28.98 3.88 3.83
N GLU A 23 -28.71 4.11 5.12
CA GLU A 23 -27.52 3.62 5.82
C GLU A 23 -27.66 2.14 6.21
N CYS A 24 -28.84 1.74 6.68
CA CYS A 24 -29.12 0.37 7.07
C CYS A 24 -30.55 0.00 6.67
N SER A 25 -30.67 -0.93 5.73
CA SER A 25 -31.97 -1.47 5.31
C SER A 25 -32.33 -2.73 6.12
N SER A 26 -33.62 -3.03 6.21
CA SER A 26 -34.10 -4.24 6.88
C SER A 26 -33.63 -5.50 6.13
N LEU A 27 -33.26 -6.53 6.88
CA LEU A 27 -32.68 -7.76 6.35
C LEU A 27 -33.53 -8.98 6.69
N SER A 28 -34.06 -9.65 5.67
CA SER A 28 -34.78 -10.91 5.83
C SER A 28 -33.83 -12.05 6.15
N VAL A 29 -34.13 -12.80 7.21
CA VAL A 29 -33.33 -13.92 7.70
C VAL A 29 -34.20 -15.11 8.08
N TRP A 30 -33.64 -16.30 7.99
CA TRP A 30 -34.15 -17.47 8.70
C TRP A 30 -33.45 -17.56 10.04
N ASN A 31 -34.20 -17.85 11.10
CA ASN A 31 -33.72 -17.93 12.47
C ASN A 31 -34.38 -19.12 13.18
N ASP A 32 -33.56 -19.98 13.80
CA ASP A 32 -33.93 -21.19 14.55
C ASP A 32 -33.65 -21.07 16.06
N GLY A 33 -33.37 -19.87 16.55
CA GLY A 33 -32.95 -19.58 17.92
C GLY A 33 -31.45 -19.76 18.18
N LYS A 34 -30.69 -20.36 17.26
CA LYS A 34 -29.23 -20.56 17.37
C LYS A 34 -28.44 -19.75 16.36
N GLN A 35 -28.95 -19.61 15.14
CA GLN A 35 -28.28 -18.89 14.05
C GLN A 35 -29.25 -18.02 13.25
N CYS A 36 -28.69 -17.04 12.54
CA CYS A 36 -29.40 -16.23 11.57
C CYS A 36 -28.77 -16.46 10.20
N ILE A 37 -29.57 -16.91 9.23
CA ILE A 37 -29.13 -17.12 7.84
C ILE A 37 -29.69 -16.00 6.97
N SER A 38 -28.83 -15.31 6.24
CA SER A 38 -29.20 -14.30 5.24
C SER A 38 -28.70 -14.70 3.86
N CYS A 39 -29.47 -14.38 2.82
CA CYS A 39 -29.12 -14.70 1.43
C CYS A 39 -28.66 -13.44 0.69
N TRP A 40 -27.52 -13.52 0.01
CA TRP A 40 -26.94 -12.41 -0.74
C TRP A 40 -26.69 -12.82 -2.19
N LYS A 41 -27.12 -11.97 -3.13
CA LYS A 41 -26.91 -12.23 -4.55
C LYS A 41 -25.81 -11.30 -5.07
N PRO A 42 -24.66 -11.83 -5.52
CA PRO A 42 -23.63 -11.01 -6.16
C PRO A 42 -24.09 -10.55 -7.53
N SER A 43 -23.78 -9.30 -7.85
CA SER A 43 -23.88 -8.73 -9.19
C SER A 43 -22.89 -9.39 -10.16
N ILE A 44 -23.03 -9.16 -11.47
CA ILE A 44 -22.11 -9.73 -12.46
C ILE A 44 -20.66 -9.28 -12.21
N LYS A 45 -20.44 -8.01 -11.86
CA LYS A 45 -19.11 -7.48 -11.53
C LYS A 45 -18.51 -8.19 -10.31
N GLU A 46 -19.31 -8.39 -9.27
CA GLU A 46 -18.87 -9.12 -8.06
C GLU A 46 -18.62 -10.59 -8.37
N ARG A 47 -19.45 -11.25 -9.18
CA ARG A 47 -19.21 -12.64 -9.60
C ARG A 47 -17.87 -12.81 -10.31
N LEU A 48 -17.54 -11.90 -11.22
CA LEU A 48 -16.24 -11.91 -11.90
C LEU A 48 -15.08 -11.64 -10.93
N SER A 49 -15.23 -10.66 -10.02
CA SER A 49 -14.23 -10.37 -8.99
C SER A 49 -14.00 -11.56 -8.06
N ILE A 50 -15.06 -12.23 -7.60
CA ILE A 50 -14.96 -13.45 -6.79
C ILE A 50 -14.29 -14.57 -7.57
N LEU A 51 -14.62 -14.75 -8.86
CA LEU A 51 -13.98 -15.77 -9.70
C LEU A 51 -12.48 -15.52 -9.89
N LEU A 52 -12.08 -14.26 -10.07
CA LEU A 52 -10.69 -13.88 -10.36
C LEU A 52 -9.81 -13.77 -9.11
N PHE A 53 -10.36 -13.28 -8.00
CA PHE A 53 -9.60 -12.99 -6.79
C PHE A 53 -9.93 -13.90 -5.60
N GLY A 54 -11.04 -14.64 -5.65
CA GLY A 54 -11.43 -15.60 -4.61
C GLY A 54 -11.96 -15.00 -3.31
N ASN A 55 -12.16 -13.68 -3.24
CA ASN A 55 -12.45 -12.98 -1.99
C ASN A 55 -13.95 -12.68 -1.82
N VAL A 56 -14.45 -12.93 -0.61
CA VAL A 56 -15.77 -12.48 -0.12
C VAL A 56 -15.58 -11.91 1.28
N TRP A 57 -15.95 -10.65 1.47
CA TRP A 57 -15.79 -9.91 2.71
C TRP A 57 -17.12 -9.83 3.45
N LEU A 58 -17.15 -10.27 4.71
CA LEU A 58 -18.24 -10.05 5.64
C LEU A 58 -17.83 -8.96 6.63
N SER A 59 -18.62 -7.90 6.68
CA SER A 59 -18.40 -6.79 7.60
C SER A 59 -19.52 -6.70 8.60
N VAL A 60 -19.16 -6.42 9.85
CA VAL A 60 -20.06 -6.35 10.99
C VAL A 60 -19.80 -5.03 11.72
N ARG A 61 -20.85 -4.23 11.94
CA ARG A 61 -20.74 -3.00 12.74
C ARG A 61 -20.36 -3.37 14.18
N SER A 62 -19.29 -2.78 14.71
CA SER A 62 -18.88 -3.02 16.09
C SER A 62 -19.89 -2.42 17.10
N GLY A 63 -20.11 -3.08 18.23
CA GLY A 63 -20.65 -2.46 19.45
C GLY A 63 -22.04 -2.91 19.97
N ASN A 64 -22.89 -3.55 19.18
CA ASN A 64 -24.28 -3.86 19.58
C ASN A 64 -24.60 -5.37 19.56
N THR A 65 -25.64 -5.78 20.29
CA THR A 65 -26.28 -7.10 20.11
C THR A 65 -27.17 -7.05 18.85
N GLN A 66 -26.91 -7.93 17.88
CA GLN A 66 -27.46 -7.88 16.49
C GLN A 66 -27.01 -6.66 15.66
N PRO A 67 -25.70 -6.53 15.41
CA PRO A 67 -25.17 -5.41 14.64
C PRO A 67 -25.57 -5.46 13.15
N PRO A 68 -25.65 -4.29 12.47
CA PRO A 68 -25.69 -4.21 11.02
C PRO A 68 -24.54 -4.99 10.37
N VAL A 69 -24.85 -5.72 9.30
CA VAL A 69 -23.89 -6.50 8.53
C VAL A 69 -24.02 -6.22 7.04
N TRP A 70 -22.93 -6.36 6.31
CA TRP A 70 -22.91 -6.27 4.86
C TRP A 70 -21.85 -7.20 4.27
N ILE A 71 -22.07 -7.61 3.01
CA ILE A 71 -21.17 -8.50 2.29
C ILE A 71 -20.69 -7.82 1.01
N ASP A 72 -19.39 -7.95 0.72
CA ASP A 72 -18.76 -7.39 -0.48
C ASP A 72 -17.95 -8.46 -1.24
N GLY A 73 -18.11 -8.52 -2.57
CA GLY A 73 -17.42 -9.47 -3.46
C GLY A 73 -16.25 -8.85 -4.23
N SER A 74 -15.62 -7.81 -3.71
CA SER A 74 -14.49 -7.12 -4.33
C SER A 74 -13.14 -7.76 -4.00
N LYS A 75 -12.11 -7.41 -4.79
CA LYS A 75 -10.72 -7.76 -4.53
C LYS A 75 -10.28 -7.34 -3.10
N THR A 76 -10.66 -6.14 -2.68
CA THR A 76 -10.32 -5.56 -1.37
C THR A 76 -11.36 -4.53 -0.94
N VAL A 77 -11.71 -4.54 0.34
CA VAL A 77 -12.59 -3.54 0.99
C VAL A 77 -11.82 -2.42 1.68
N PHE A 78 -10.50 -2.53 1.74
CA PHE A 78 -9.65 -1.52 2.37
C PHE A 78 -9.42 -0.36 1.40
N ASN A 79 -9.53 0.86 1.91
CA ASN A 79 -9.19 2.06 1.18
C ASN A 79 -7.76 1.93 0.64
N GLN A 80 -7.64 1.92 -0.68
CA GLN A 80 -6.37 2.01 -1.36
C GLN A 80 -6.08 3.50 -1.60
N PRO A 81 -4.85 3.97 -1.38
CA PRO A 81 -4.50 5.33 -1.72
C PRO A 81 -4.72 5.55 -3.22
N SER A 82 -5.38 6.64 -3.54
CA SER A 82 -5.61 7.09 -4.91
C SER A 82 -4.28 7.25 -5.64
N ILE A 83 -4.34 7.19 -6.97
CA ILE A 83 -3.14 7.42 -7.81
C ILE A 83 -2.51 8.78 -7.48
N LYS A 84 -3.33 9.81 -7.23
CA LYS A 84 -2.87 11.14 -6.84
C LYS A 84 -2.10 11.11 -5.52
N GLU A 85 -2.58 10.38 -4.50
CA GLU A 85 -1.89 10.24 -3.22
C GLU A 85 -0.57 9.48 -3.36
N LYS A 86 -0.54 8.40 -4.15
CA LYS A 86 0.68 7.66 -4.48
C LYS A 86 1.71 8.51 -5.23
N VAL A 87 1.25 9.38 -6.13
CA VAL A 87 2.12 10.31 -6.85
C VAL A 87 2.59 11.44 -5.94
N LEU A 88 1.73 11.96 -5.07
CA LEU A 88 2.12 13.00 -4.12
C LEU A 88 3.11 12.48 -3.08
N SER A 89 2.97 11.22 -2.66
CA SER A 89 3.90 10.60 -1.71
C SER A 89 5.34 10.50 -2.25
N ILE A 90 5.51 10.43 -3.57
CA ILE A 90 6.83 10.47 -4.23
C ILE A 90 7.54 11.81 -4.00
N PHE A 91 6.81 12.93 -3.96
CA PHE A 91 7.40 14.26 -3.81
C PHE A 91 7.61 14.70 -2.35
N THR A 92 7.35 13.80 -1.40
CA THR A 92 7.47 14.09 0.03
C THR A 92 8.91 14.41 0.42
N LYS A 93 9.06 15.19 1.50
CA LYS A 93 10.36 15.58 2.07
C LYS A 93 11.23 14.36 2.40
N ASP A 94 10.59 13.29 2.85
CA ASP A 94 11.21 12.00 3.17
C ASP A 94 11.97 11.40 1.97
N LYS A 95 11.30 11.23 0.82
CA LYS A 95 11.94 10.68 -0.40
C LYS A 95 13.06 11.56 -0.95
N ARG A 96 12.95 12.88 -0.77
CA ARG A 96 14.04 13.82 -1.12
C ARG A 96 15.26 13.61 -0.24
N LEU A 97 15.09 13.30 1.05
CA LEU A 97 16.19 13.01 1.97
C LEU A 97 16.90 11.71 1.57
N HIS A 98 16.16 10.68 1.18
CA HIS A 98 16.74 9.42 0.66
C HIS A 98 17.55 9.64 -0.61
N THR A 99 17.05 10.48 -1.52
CA THR A 99 17.78 10.89 -2.73
C THR A 99 19.06 11.65 -2.38
N LEU A 100 18.97 12.60 -1.45
CA LEU A 100 20.13 13.39 -1.01
C LEU A 100 21.18 12.52 -0.31
N ALA A 101 20.76 11.58 0.53
CA ALA A 101 21.66 10.66 1.23
C ALA A 101 22.47 9.80 0.23
N GLY A 102 21.79 9.20 -0.75
CA GLY A 102 22.45 8.43 -1.81
C GLY A 102 23.41 9.28 -2.64
N PHE A 103 23.01 10.52 -2.96
CA PHE A 103 23.85 11.47 -3.67
C PHE A 103 25.13 11.81 -2.88
N ILE A 104 25.01 12.16 -1.58
CA ILE A 104 26.15 12.54 -0.75
C ILE A 104 27.12 11.37 -0.58
N ILE A 105 26.62 10.17 -0.24
CA ILE A 105 27.47 8.97 -0.07
C ILE A 105 28.23 8.70 -1.37
N SER A 106 27.52 8.64 -2.50
CA SER A 106 28.16 8.34 -3.78
C SER A 106 29.09 9.46 -4.25
N LEU A 107 28.83 10.73 -3.93
CA LEU A 107 29.71 11.84 -4.29
C LEU A 107 31.03 11.78 -3.51
N VAL A 108 30.98 11.64 -2.19
CA VAL A 108 32.16 11.67 -1.31
C VAL A 108 33.17 10.59 -1.69
N PHE A 109 32.71 9.36 -1.89
CA PHE A 109 33.57 8.24 -2.28
C PHE A 109 33.84 8.21 -3.80
N GLY A 110 32.91 8.73 -4.61
CA GLY A 110 33.01 8.76 -6.07
C GLY A 110 33.97 9.80 -6.64
N LEU A 111 34.39 10.79 -5.85
CA LEU A 111 35.39 11.79 -6.26
C LEU A 111 36.70 11.17 -6.74
N TRP A 112 37.14 10.08 -6.08
CA TRP A 112 38.39 9.38 -6.38
C TRP A 112 38.14 8.15 -7.26
N PHE A 113 37.07 7.39 -6.96
CA PHE A 113 36.70 6.18 -7.68
C PHE A 113 35.18 6.15 -7.90
N PRO A 114 34.68 6.66 -9.05
CA PRO A 114 33.24 6.80 -9.31
C PRO A 114 32.44 5.51 -9.07
N TRP A 115 32.95 4.37 -9.54
CA TRP A 115 32.32 3.06 -9.38
C TRP A 115 32.20 2.61 -7.92
N LEU A 116 33.21 2.93 -7.09
CA LEU A 116 33.19 2.63 -5.66
C LEU A 116 32.13 3.47 -4.94
N GLY A 117 32.04 4.76 -5.27
CA GLY A 117 31.00 5.64 -4.72
C GLY A 117 29.60 5.15 -5.03
N PHE A 118 29.35 4.75 -6.28
CA PHE A 118 28.06 4.20 -6.69
C PHE A 118 27.72 2.91 -5.92
N ALA A 119 28.67 1.97 -5.85
CA ALA A 119 28.48 0.71 -5.13
C ALA A 119 28.14 0.96 -3.64
N LEU A 120 28.84 1.86 -2.98
CA LEU A 120 28.58 2.23 -1.58
C LEU A 120 27.20 2.88 -1.40
N GLY A 121 26.76 3.73 -2.33
CA GLY A 121 25.42 4.32 -2.32
C GLY A 121 24.32 3.26 -2.41
N VAL A 122 24.45 2.27 -3.30
CA VAL A 122 23.51 1.15 -3.44
C VAL A 122 23.52 0.27 -2.19
N CYS A 123 24.71 -0.09 -1.69
CA CYS A 123 24.85 -0.87 -0.46
C CYS A 123 24.26 -0.18 0.75
N ALA A 124 24.42 1.14 0.88
CA ALA A 124 23.83 1.92 1.97
C ALA A 124 22.29 1.90 1.92
N GLY A 125 21.69 2.04 0.72
CA GLY A 125 20.25 1.89 0.54
C GLY A 125 19.76 0.51 0.95
N ALA A 126 20.43 -0.55 0.49
CA ALA A 126 20.05 -1.93 0.82
C ALA A 126 20.23 -2.24 2.32
N ALA A 127 21.30 -1.72 2.94
CA ALA A 127 21.57 -1.89 4.37
C ALA A 127 20.51 -1.20 5.24
N LYS A 128 20.03 -0.01 4.83
CA LYS A 128 18.91 0.67 5.49
C LYS A 128 17.64 -0.18 5.43
N GLU A 129 17.23 -0.65 4.26
CA GLU A 129 16.02 -1.49 4.13
C GLU A 129 16.13 -2.80 4.92
N TYR A 130 17.32 -3.42 4.92
CA TYR A 130 17.58 -4.60 5.74
C TYR A 130 17.44 -4.30 7.24
N ARG A 131 17.93 -3.14 7.71
CA ARG A 131 17.76 -2.71 9.10
C ARG A 131 16.29 -2.49 9.45
N ASP A 132 15.49 -1.92 8.55
CA ASP A 132 14.06 -1.71 8.78
C ASP A 132 13.31 -3.04 8.86
N SER A 133 13.70 -4.03 8.05
CA SER A 133 13.15 -5.39 8.13
C SER A 133 13.37 -6.09 9.48
N ARG A 134 14.31 -5.61 10.30
CA ARG A 134 14.59 -6.11 11.66
C ARG A 134 13.74 -5.46 12.76
N GLY A 135 12.74 -4.65 12.37
CA GLY A 135 11.79 -4.03 13.31
C GLY A 135 12.16 -2.62 13.76
N HIS A 136 13.15 -1.99 13.12
CA HIS A 136 13.48 -0.58 13.35
C HIS A 136 12.69 0.39 12.46
N GLY A 137 11.89 -0.12 11.51
CA GLY A 137 11.08 0.67 10.58
C GLY A 137 10.20 -0.19 9.69
N CYS A 138 9.54 0.44 8.72
CA CYS A 138 8.80 -0.24 7.66
C CYS A 138 9.70 -0.40 6.42
N VAL A 139 9.71 -1.59 5.81
CA VAL A 139 10.42 -1.82 4.55
C VAL A 139 9.66 -1.12 3.43
N GLU A 140 10.30 -0.15 2.78
CA GLU A 140 9.71 0.66 1.71
C GLU A 140 10.63 0.64 0.49
N LEU A 141 10.23 -0.12 -0.54
CA LEU A 141 10.99 -0.22 -1.80
C LEU A 141 11.28 1.16 -2.43
N LEU A 142 10.38 2.13 -2.24
CA LEU A 142 10.58 3.48 -2.76
C LEU A 142 11.80 4.16 -2.13
N ASP A 143 12.08 3.98 -0.83
CA ASP A 143 13.26 4.58 -0.18
C ASP A 143 14.56 4.10 -0.81
N PHE A 144 14.65 2.79 -1.01
CA PHE A 144 15.77 2.19 -1.73
C PHE A 144 15.93 2.77 -3.13
N VAL A 145 14.84 2.84 -3.91
CA VAL A 145 14.87 3.39 -5.27
C VAL A 145 15.34 4.84 -5.27
N PHE A 146 14.85 5.69 -4.36
CA PHE A 146 15.28 7.10 -4.28
C PHE A 146 16.76 7.23 -3.89
N THR A 147 17.25 6.40 -2.97
CA THR A 147 18.69 6.35 -2.64
C THR A 147 19.54 5.93 -3.85
N VAL A 148 19.11 4.93 -4.62
CA VAL A 148 19.80 4.51 -5.85
C VAL A 148 19.78 5.62 -6.91
N ILE A 149 18.65 6.31 -7.10
CA ILE A 149 18.55 7.45 -8.03
C ILE A 149 19.54 8.55 -7.63
N GLY A 150 19.61 8.90 -6.34
CA GLY A 150 20.58 9.86 -5.84
C GLY A 150 22.03 9.45 -6.13
N ALA A 151 22.35 8.18 -5.89
CA ALA A 151 23.67 7.62 -6.18
C ALA A 151 23.99 7.64 -7.69
N LEU A 152 23.03 7.32 -8.56
CA LEU A 152 23.19 7.37 -10.02
C LEU A 152 23.47 8.80 -10.52
N ILE A 153 22.79 9.80 -9.97
CA ILE A 153 23.02 11.21 -10.33
C ILE A 153 24.45 11.63 -9.92
N ALA A 154 24.88 11.29 -8.71
CA ALA A 154 26.25 11.57 -8.24
C ALA A 154 27.30 10.81 -9.07
N PHE A 155 27.02 9.56 -9.44
CA PHE A 155 27.88 8.77 -10.32
C PHE A 155 28.06 9.41 -11.69
N ALA A 156 26.97 9.83 -12.34
CA ALA A 156 27.05 10.50 -13.64
C ALA A 156 27.87 11.80 -13.56
N LEU A 157 27.65 12.60 -12.50
CA LEU A 157 28.41 13.82 -12.27
C LEU A 157 29.92 13.54 -12.05
N THR A 158 30.24 12.57 -11.19
CA THR A 158 31.63 12.24 -10.86
C THR A 158 32.37 11.57 -12.01
N PHE A 159 31.72 10.67 -12.73
CA PHE A 159 32.31 9.92 -13.83
C PHE A 159 32.60 10.79 -15.05
N PHE A 160 31.63 11.60 -15.48
CA PHE A 160 31.78 12.39 -16.73
C PHE A 160 32.51 13.72 -16.52
N PHE A 161 32.38 14.35 -15.35
CA PHE A 161 32.87 15.71 -15.15
C PHE A 161 34.03 15.80 -14.16
N LEU A 162 33.86 15.29 -12.94
CA LEU A 162 34.83 15.55 -11.86
C LEU A 162 36.08 14.67 -11.96
N SER A 163 35.93 13.38 -12.22
CA SER A 163 37.07 12.45 -12.27
C SER A 163 38.06 12.79 -13.39
N PRO A 164 37.63 13.04 -14.65
CA PRO A 164 38.55 13.47 -15.72
C PRO A 164 39.23 14.79 -15.40
N PHE A 165 38.51 15.73 -14.79
CA PHE A 165 39.05 17.02 -14.37
C PHE A 165 40.13 16.86 -13.28
N ILE A 166 39.89 16.02 -12.27
CA ILE A 166 40.84 15.75 -11.19
C ILE A 166 42.10 15.07 -11.74
N HIS A 167 41.97 14.06 -12.60
CA HIS A 167 43.13 13.41 -13.23
C HIS A 167 43.94 14.41 -14.06
N SER A 168 43.28 15.28 -14.82
CA SER A 168 43.95 16.36 -15.56
C SER A 168 44.65 17.38 -14.66
N LEU A 169 44.08 17.70 -13.49
CA LEU A 169 44.64 18.68 -12.55
C LEU A 169 45.87 18.13 -11.82
N PHE A 170 45.81 16.86 -11.41
CA PHE A 170 46.87 16.22 -10.62
C PHE A 170 47.88 15.43 -11.46
N LYS A 171 47.71 15.34 -12.79
CA LYS A 171 48.54 14.53 -13.71
C LYS A 171 48.70 13.07 -13.24
N LEU A 172 47.62 12.52 -12.67
CA LEU A 172 47.51 11.11 -12.27
C LEU A 172 47.06 10.24 -13.44
#